data_AF-A0A9P6H1D7-F1
#
_entry.id   AF-A0A9P6H1D7-F1
#
_cell.length_a   1.000
_cell.length_b   1.000
_cell.length_c   1.000
_cell.angle_alpha   90.00
_cell.angle_beta   90.00
_cell.angle_gamma   90.00
#
_symmetry.space_group_name_H-M   'P 1'
#
loop_
_entity.id
_entity.type
_entity.pdbx_description
1 polymer ?
#
loop_
_entity_poly.entity_id
_entity_poly.type
_entity_poly.pdbx_seq_one_letter_code
_entity_poly.pdbx_strand_id
1 'polypeptide(L)'
;MSRFFDDIEEEKKEIKKKIYNESTPKINQKLSKKEKLFLELQTRVFDLEDDESKKSEKNIKKFLSDLKKYESSYEELPSFLKDFLLSHKVYVKGNKKVVDAFLSQYQEKEVENIQQKLEEVAIRENRDEAVLKNEFCTIKEIEDLAEKKSALFNFLNRIEDSEMKIDVLVILLSTCVRLRDRRDLFRVLSLLVEFRDCEKVNNILKKNLDLYLDITNEEMPSQESINSSIDGSINSSINSSINLLENFKDINPVVCDRRMLEIEYFYRNNFIETEYLDFKLFVALKNRNNEKTKLIFSSIIQNLREDQNFKEDLREIESIVQACVCEGAPSGPIYKDKVFQRIIKEFGYYSYSNQMYSQSFISFLYLRTLDVEYPNVLFTSLFIVLSDSLVESKKFREFLTQFREFSNNPLVLQSEDKINEVYRAFYCLNTYDVDGCYNILRSLNITWDDKNKLIELAKAILYK
;
A
#
# COMPACT_ATOMS: atom_id res chain seq x y z
N MET A 1 23.40 -37.37 -47.55
CA MET A 1 23.01 -36.76 -46.25
C MET A 1 23.74 -37.48 -45.13
N SER A 2 25.08 -37.55 -45.11
CA SER A 2 26.07 -36.46 -45.07
C SER A 2 26.01 -35.63 -43.78
N ARG A 3 26.80 -36.07 -42.80
CA ARG A 3 27.91 -35.29 -42.21
C ARG A 3 27.56 -33.95 -41.54
N PHE A 4 26.63 -33.93 -40.58
CA PHE A 4 26.43 -32.72 -39.77
C PHE A 4 26.26 -32.96 -38.26
N PHE A 5 26.27 -34.21 -37.78
CA PHE A 5 26.11 -34.50 -36.35
C PHE A 5 27.28 -35.26 -35.71
N ASP A 6 28.23 -35.79 -36.49
CA ASP A 6 29.45 -36.40 -35.93
C ASP A 6 30.51 -35.34 -35.58
N ASP A 7 30.48 -34.15 -36.20
CA ASP A 7 31.49 -33.10 -36.01
C ASP A 7 31.36 -32.34 -34.68
N ILE A 8 30.18 -32.32 -34.04
CA ILE A 8 30.00 -31.56 -32.77
C ILE A 8 30.56 -32.33 -31.56
N GLU A 9 30.53 -33.66 -31.58
CA GLU A 9 31.17 -34.47 -30.52
C GLU A 9 32.69 -34.58 -30.70
N GLU A 10 33.18 -34.57 -31.95
CA GLU A 10 34.61 -34.47 -32.22
C GLU A 10 35.16 -33.07 -31.91
N GLU A 11 34.45 -31.97 -32.25
CA GLU A 11 34.85 -30.62 -31.85
C GLU A 11 34.86 -30.43 -30.33
N LYS A 12 33.89 -30.98 -29.58
CA LYS A 12 33.92 -30.91 -28.10
C LYS A 12 35.08 -31.72 -27.50
N LYS A 13 35.49 -32.82 -28.12
CA LYS A 13 36.67 -33.61 -27.71
C LYS A 13 37.98 -32.93 -28.10
N GLU A 14 38.04 -32.25 -29.25
CA GLU A 14 39.21 -31.49 -29.69
C GLU A 14 39.41 -30.18 -28.91
N ILE A 15 38.33 -29.46 -28.55
CA ILE A 15 38.41 -28.25 -27.71
C ILE A 15 38.84 -28.63 -26.29
N LYS A 16 38.32 -29.73 -25.71
CA LYS A 16 38.82 -30.24 -24.43
C LYS A 16 40.29 -30.67 -24.48
N LYS A 17 40.75 -31.29 -25.58
CA LYS A 17 42.19 -31.63 -25.76
C LYS A 17 43.08 -30.40 -25.95
N LYS A 18 42.60 -29.33 -26.59
CA LYS A 18 43.38 -28.08 -26.76
C LYS A 18 43.49 -27.30 -25.45
N ILE A 19 42.42 -27.23 -24.66
CA ILE A 19 42.45 -26.57 -23.34
C ILE A 19 43.34 -27.34 -22.34
N TYR A 20 43.40 -28.68 -22.43
CA TYR A 20 44.27 -29.49 -21.56
C TYR A 20 45.76 -29.44 -21.93
N ASN A 21 46.10 -29.12 -23.18
CA ASN A 21 47.49 -29.01 -23.65
C ASN A 21 48.06 -27.59 -23.54
N GLU A 22 47.24 -26.55 -23.34
CA GLU A 22 47.71 -25.16 -23.16
C GLU A 22 47.97 -24.77 -21.70
N SER A 23 47.54 -25.56 -20.71
CA SER A 23 47.83 -25.33 -19.29
C SER A 23 48.99 -26.16 -18.73
N THR A 24 49.62 -27.01 -19.55
CA THR A 24 50.86 -27.70 -19.16
C THR A 24 52.05 -27.03 -19.86
N PRO A 25 52.91 -26.30 -19.14
CA PRO A 25 54.20 -25.93 -19.72
C PRO A 25 54.93 -27.25 -20.02
N LYS A 26 55.36 -27.43 -21.27
CA LYS A 26 56.32 -28.48 -21.66
C LYS A 26 57.64 -28.21 -20.95
N ILE A 27 57.70 -28.55 -19.67
CA ILE A 27 58.93 -28.61 -18.90
C ILE A 27 59.43 -30.04 -19.07
N ASN A 28 60.36 -30.22 -20.00
CA ASN A 28 61.27 -31.37 -20.04
C ASN A 28 62.21 -31.33 -18.82
N GLN A 29 61.65 -31.49 -17.62
CA GLN A 29 62.40 -31.80 -16.41
C GLN A 29 62.04 -33.22 -16.00
N LYS A 30 63.06 -34.02 -15.65
CA LYS A 30 62.88 -35.32 -15.01
C LYS A 30 62.15 -35.10 -13.69
N LEU A 31 60.81 -35.17 -13.70
CA LEU A 31 60.00 -35.16 -12.50
C LEU A 31 60.50 -36.26 -11.55
N SER A 32 60.71 -35.88 -10.30
CA SER A 32 61.05 -36.81 -9.23
C SER A 32 59.93 -37.83 -9.04
N LYS A 33 60.24 -38.98 -8.43
CA LYS A 33 59.22 -40.01 -8.17
C LYS A 33 58.05 -39.47 -7.34
N LYS A 34 58.30 -38.51 -6.44
CA LYS A 34 57.27 -37.88 -5.58
C LYS A 34 56.33 -36.97 -6.37
N GLU A 35 56.84 -36.17 -7.29
CA GLU A 35 56.01 -35.26 -8.10
C GLU A 35 55.12 -36.01 -9.08
N LYS A 36 55.61 -37.13 -9.66
CA LYS A 36 54.78 -38.00 -10.50
C LYS A 36 53.62 -38.63 -9.73
N LEU A 37 53.89 -39.09 -8.50
CA LEU A 37 52.87 -39.65 -7.60
C LEU A 37 51.83 -38.61 -7.20
N PHE A 38 52.25 -37.36 -6.94
CA PHE A 38 51.33 -36.25 -6.64
C PHE A 38 50.42 -35.91 -7.81
N LEU A 39 50.96 -35.80 -9.03
CA LEU A 39 50.17 -35.51 -10.22
C LEU A 39 49.17 -36.64 -10.55
N GLU A 40 49.58 -37.89 -10.36
CA GLU A 40 48.72 -39.07 -10.53
C GLU A 40 47.57 -39.08 -9.51
N LEU A 41 47.88 -38.80 -8.24
CA LEU A 41 46.89 -38.69 -7.17
C LEU A 41 45.88 -37.57 -7.45
N GLN A 42 46.36 -36.39 -7.83
CA GLN A 42 45.52 -35.24 -8.13
C GLN A 42 44.58 -35.51 -9.32
N THR A 43 45.10 -36.08 -10.41
CA THR A 43 44.29 -36.44 -11.58
C THR A 43 43.21 -37.45 -11.21
N ARG A 44 43.57 -38.45 -10.40
CA ARG A 44 42.64 -39.50 -9.97
C ARG A 44 41.56 -39.00 -9.02
N VAL A 45 41.85 -37.99 -8.20
CA VAL A 45 40.84 -37.33 -7.36
C VAL A 45 39.84 -36.56 -8.22
N PHE A 46 40.31 -35.74 -9.17
CA PHE A 46 39.43 -35.01 -10.08
C PHE A 46 38.55 -35.95 -10.93
N ASP A 47 39.11 -37.03 -11.47
CA ASP A 47 38.34 -38.03 -12.22
C ASP A 47 37.22 -38.67 -11.37
N LEU A 48 37.44 -38.83 -10.06
CA LEU A 48 36.44 -39.38 -9.14
C LEU A 48 35.42 -38.35 -8.65
N GLU A 49 35.77 -37.06 -8.62
CA GLU A 49 34.83 -35.97 -8.36
C GLU A 49 33.81 -35.83 -9.49
N ASP A 50 34.28 -35.91 -10.74
CA ASP A 50 33.44 -35.76 -11.94
C ASP A 50 32.65 -37.04 -12.32
N ASP A 51 32.98 -38.22 -11.75
CA ASP A 51 32.27 -39.48 -12.05
C ASP A 51 30.95 -39.62 -11.26
N GLU A 52 29.82 -39.25 -11.87
CA GLU A 52 28.47 -39.48 -11.31
C GLU A 52 27.88 -40.86 -11.62
N SER A 53 28.64 -41.78 -12.23
CA SER A 53 28.11 -43.07 -12.64
C SER A 53 27.82 -44.00 -11.44
N LYS A 54 26.97 -45.02 -11.63
CA LYS A 54 26.75 -46.10 -10.62
C LYS A 54 28.02 -46.91 -10.30
N LYS A 55 29.12 -46.74 -11.05
CA LYS A 55 30.42 -47.37 -10.78
C LYS A 55 31.31 -46.53 -9.85
N SER A 56 30.95 -45.27 -9.61
CA SER A 56 31.68 -44.33 -8.75
C SER A 56 31.96 -44.90 -7.36
N GLU A 57 30.98 -45.53 -6.70
CA GLU A 57 31.15 -46.06 -5.35
C GLU A 57 32.19 -47.20 -5.26
N LYS A 58 32.28 -48.05 -6.30
CA LYS A 58 33.31 -49.09 -6.38
C LYS A 58 34.69 -48.49 -6.64
N ASN A 59 34.75 -47.47 -7.49
CA ASN A 59 35.99 -46.77 -7.82
C ASN A 59 36.52 -45.98 -6.60
N ILE A 60 35.63 -45.35 -5.83
CA ILE A 60 35.94 -44.67 -4.55
C ILE A 60 36.46 -45.68 -3.54
N LYS A 61 35.82 -46.84 -3.34
CA LYS A 61 36.33 -47.87 -2.42
C LYS A 61 37.71 -48.39 -2.83
N LYS A 62 37.94 -48.59 -4.13
CA LYS A 62 39.25 -48.98 -4.65
C LYS A 62 40.29 -47.88 -4.42
N PHE A 63 39.93 -46.62 -4.65
CA PHE A 63 40.80 -45.48 -4.38
C PHE A 63 41.16 -45.37 -2.89
N LEU A 64 40.17 -45.50 -1.99
CA LEU A 64 40.41 -45.50 -0.54
C LEU A 64 41.33 -46.65 -0.09
N SER A 65 41.27 -47.81 -0.74
CA SER A 65 42.21 -48.91 -0.48
C SER A 65 43.62 -48.63 -1.01
N ASP A 66 43.71 -47.89 -2.12
CA ASP A 66 44.97 -47.48 -2.74
C ASP A 66 45.62 -46.28 -2.01
N LEU A 67 44.86 -45.48 -1.24
CA LEU A 67 45.39 -44.34 -0.47
C LEU A 67 46.51 -44.73 0.50
N LYS A 68 46.51 -45.98 0.99
CA LYS A 68 47.60 -46.53 1.80
C LYS A 68 48.98 -46.44 1.13
N LYS A 69 49.02 -46.47 -0.21
CA LYS A 69 50.27 -46.35 -0.98
C LYS A 69 50.87 -44.94 -0.88
N TYR A 70 50.06 -43.95 -0.52
CA TYR A 70 50.43 -42.55 -0.47
C TYR A 70 50.66 -42.03 0.96
N GLU A 71 50.39 -42.85 1.99
CA GLU A 71 50.53 -42.51 3.42
C GLU A 71 51.94 -41.97 3.77
N SER A 72 53.00 -42.52 3.18
CA SER A 72 54.39 -42.08 3.45
C SER A 72 54.90 -40.98 2.51
N SER A 73 54.05 -40.45 1.62
CA SER A 73 54.50 -39.57 0.53
C SER A 73 54.48 -38.08 0.89
N TYR A 74 53.73 -37.69 1.92
CA TYR A 74 53.49 -36.29 2.29
C TYR A 74 53.69 -36.06 3.79
N GLU A 75 54.34 -34.95 4.15
CA GLU A 75 54.47 -34.49 5.55
C GLU A 75 53.17 -33.84 6.04
N GLU A 76 52.44 -33.17 5.15
CA GLU A 76 51.11 -32.60 5.40
C GLU A 76 50.13 -33.06 4.32
N LEU A 77 48.87 -33.25 4.70
CA LEU A 77 47.82 -33.71 3.77
C LEU A 77 47.48 -32.60 2.77
N PRO A 78 47.62 -32.82 1.45
CA PRO A 78 47.24 -31.83 0.44
C PRO A 78 45.76 -31.43 0.52
N SER A 79 45.47 -30.13 0.35
CA SER A 79 44.11 -29.57 0.47
C SER A 79 43.09 -30.26 -0.42
N PHE A 80 43.40 -30.47 -1.70
CA PHE A 80 42.49 -31.15 -2.64
C PHE A 80 42.09 -32.57 -2.18
N LEU A 81 43.01 -33.29 -1.54
CA LEU A 81 42.73 -34.63 -1.03
C LEU A 81 41.90 -34.57 0.26
N LYS A 82 42.15 -33.58 1.12
CA LYS A 82 41.36 -33.31 2.33
C LYS A 82 39.91 -32.98 1.97
N ASP A 83 39.71 -32.08 1.02
CA ASP A 83 38.39 -31.64 0.55
C ASP A 83 37.63 -32.81 -0.11
N PHE A 84 38.30 -33.59 -0.96
CA PHE A 84 37.71 -34.78 -1.57
C PHE A 84 37.26 -35.83 -0.54
N LEU A 85 38.10 -36.12 0.47
CA LEU A 85 37.82 -37.11 1.51
C LEU A 85 36.66 -36.69 2.43
N LEU A 86 36.49 -35.39 2.67
CA LEU A 86 35.42 -34.80 3.48
C LEU A 86 34.14 -34.49 2.69
N SER A 87 34.18 -34.61 1.36
CA SER A 87 33.02 -34.38 0.51
C SER A 87 31.86 -35.34 0.85
N HIS A 88 30.63 -34.90 0.65
CA HIS A 88 29.42 -35.72 0.82
C HIS A 88 29.41 -37.00 -0.03
N LYS A 89 30.21 -37.05 -1.10
CA LYS A 89 30.35 -38.19 -2.00
C LYS A 89 31.20 -39.33 -1.41
N VAL A 90 32.21 -38.98 -0.60
CA VAL A 90 33.19 -39.94 -0.06
C VAL A 90 32.95 -40.20 1.43
N TYR A 91 32.60 -39.16 2.21
CA TYR A 91 32.37 -39.23 3.65
C TYR A 91 31.00 -39.79 4.03
N VAL A 92 30.73 -41.02 3.59
CA VAL A 92 29.46 -41.74 3.82
C VAL A 92 29.66 -42.90 4.79
N LYS A 93 28.56 -43.39 5.41
CA LYS A 93 28.56 -44.42 6.47
C LYS A 93 29.42 -45.66 6.16
N GLY A 94 29.53 -46.06 4.89
CA GLY A 94 30.31 -47.22 4.45
C GLY A 94 31.83 -47.00 4.38
N ASN A 95 32.28 -45.76 4.20
CA ASN A 95 33.69 -45.40 4.01
C ASN A 95 34.27 -44.60 5.19
N LYS A 96 33.41 -44.02 6.02
CA LYS A 96 33.74 -43.15 7.16
C LYS A 96 34.89 -43.68 8.02
N LYS A 97 34.84 -44.96 8.44
CA LYS A 97 35.90 -45.55 9.28
C LYS A 97 37.28 -45.56 8.62
N VAL A 98 37.35 -45.74 7.31
CA VAL A 98 38.60 -45.79 6.56
C VAL A 98 39.15 -44.38 6.36
N VAL A 99 38.26 -43.42 6.06
CA VAL A 99 38.60 -42.01 5.94
C VAL A 99 39.08 -41.44 7.27
N ASP A 100 38.35 -41.69 8.36
CA ASP A 100 38.72 -41.25 9.72
C ASP A 100 40.07 -41.85 10.13
N ALA A 101 40.32 -43.14 9.86
CA ALA A 101 41.61 -43.77 10.16
C ALA A 101 42.77 -43.15 9.37
N PHE A 102 42.57 -42.80 8.10
CA PHE A 102 43.58 -42.14 7.28
C PHE A 102 43.83 -40.70 7.73
N LEU A 103 42.76 -39.92 7.97
CA LEU A 103 42.87 -38.55 8.44
C LEU A 103 43.47 -38.47 9.85
N SER A 104 43.20 -39.45 10.72
CA SER A 104 43.72 -39.51 12.10
C SER A 104 45.25 -39.47 12.17
N GLN A 105 45.93 -39.98 11.14
CA GLN A 105 47.40 -39.97 11.03
C GLN A 105 47.97 -38.57 10.78
N TYR A 106 47.15 -37.64 10.28
CA TYR A 106 47.51 -36.24 10.01
C TYR A 106 46.82 -35.27 10.99
N GLN A 107 46.15 -35.79 12.03
CA GLN A 107 45.18 -35.07 12.86
C GLN A 107 45.60 -34.86 14.32
N GLU A 108 46.88 -34.84 14.67
CA GLU A 108 47.26 -34.50 16.06
C GLU A 108 47.01 -33.02 16.43
N LYS A 109 46.40 -32.16 15.58
CA LYS A 109 46.10 -30.75 15.94
C LYS A 109 44.81 -30.06 15.46
N GLU A 110 43.89 -30.68 14.69
CA GLU A 110 42.78 -29.90 14.08
C GLU A 110 41.33 -30.29 14.38
N VAL A 111 41.03 -31.50 14.89
CA VAL A 111 39.61 -31.95 14.95
C VAL A 111 38.84 -31.38 16.15
N GLU A 112 39.46 -31.27 17.33
CA GLU A 112 38.83 -30.61 18.49
C GLU A 112 38.57 -29.12 18.24
N ASN A 113 39.39 -28.49 17.40
CA ASN A 113 39.31 -27.05 17.12
C ASN A 113 38.17 -26.70 16.15
N ILE A 114 37.75 -27.61 15.25
CA ILE A 114 36.65 -27.34 14.31
C ILE A 114 35.29 -27.53 14.98
N GLN A 115 35.16 -28.54 15.83
CA GLN A 115 33.90 -28.81 16.53
C GLN A 115 33.63 -27.77 17.64
N GLN A 116 34.68 -27.35 18.38
CA GLN A 116 34.59 -26.21 19.28
C GLN A 116 34.35 -24.89 18.53
N LYS A 117 34.93 -24.65 17.34
CA LYS A 117 34.64 -23.46 16.54
C LYS A 117 33.21 -23.43 16.01
N LEU A 118 32.65 -24.56 15.58
CA LEU A 118 31.25 -24.64 15.13
C LEU A 118 30.28 -24.47 16.30
N GLU A 119 30.59 -25.02 17.48
CA GLU A 119 29.82 -24.77 18.70
C GLU A 119 29.95 -23.32 19.18
N GLU A 120 31.14 -22.71 19.12
CA GLU A 120 31.35 -21.30 19.45
C GLU A 120 30.65 -20.35 18.47
N VAL A 121 30.62 -20.66 17.17
CA VAL A 121 29.89 -19.90 16.16
C VAL A 121 28.39 -20.01 16.39
N ALA A 122 27.86 -21.20 16.64
CA ALA A 122 26.44 -21.38 16.98
C ALA A 122 26.06 -20.70 18.32
N ILE A 123 26.95 -20.66 19.31
CA ILE A 123 26.75 -19.93 20.57
C ILE A 123 26.81 -18.41 20.34
N ARG A 124 27.66 -17.93 19.44
CA ARG A 124 27.73 -16.51 19.05
C ARG A 124 26.49 -16.08 18.28
N GLU A 125 26.06 -16.84 17.28
CA GLU A 125 24.83 -16.56 16.52
C GLU A 125 23.59 -16.52 17.43
N ASN A 126 23.46 -17.48 18.36
CA ASN A 126 22.38 -17.45 19.36
C ASN A 126 22.47 -16.28 20.35
N ARG A 127 23.69 -15.83 20.69
CA ARG A 127 23.88 -14.62 21.51
C ARG A 127 23.54 -13.36 20.74
N ASP A 128 23.94 -13.27 19.48
CA ASP A 128 23.68 -12.12 18.62
C ASP A 128 22.18 -11.99 18.33
N GLU A 129 21.45 -13.09 18.10
CA GLU A 129 19.98 -13.07 18.05
C GLU A 129 19.34 -12.62 19.37
N ALA A 130 19.84 -13.07 20.52
CA ALA A 130 19.32 -12.65 21.82
C ALA A 130 19.60 -11.17 22.10
N VAL A 131 20.76 -10.66 21.67
CA VAL A 131 21.12 -9.24 21.74
C VAL A 131 20.19 -8.42 20.85
N LEU A 132 19.97 -8.84 19.60
CA LEU A 132 19.03 -8.17 18.68
C LEU A 132 17.61 -8.16 19.23
N LYS A 133 17.13 -9.27 19.81
CA LYS A 133 15.81 -9.34 20.46
C LYS A 133 15.70 -8.37 21.64
N ASN A 134 16.73 -8.27 22.47
CA ASN A 134 16.76 -7.29 23.56
C ASN A 134 16.81 -5.85 23.04
N GLU A 135 17.61 -5.55 22.02
CA GLU A 135 17.65 -4.22 21.37
C GLU A 135 16.28 -3.86 20.77
N PHE A 136 15.58 -4.82 20.17
CA PHE A 136 14.24 -4.56 19.66
C PHE A 136 13.24 -4.25 20.78
N CYS A 137 13.32 -4.95 21.91
CA CYS A 137 12.50 -4.67 23.08
C CYS A 137 12.76 -3.26 23.63
N THR A 138 14.02 -2.82 23.73
CA THR A 138 14.33 -1.46 24.19
C THR A 138 13.84 -0.40 23.20
N ILE A 139 13.97 -0.63 21.90
CA ILE A 139 13.44 0.30 20.87
C ILE A 139 11.91 0.42 20.98
N LYS A 140 11.20 -0.67 21.30
CA LYS A 140 9.73 -0.63 21.49
C LYS A 140 9.30 0.27 22.64
N GLU A 141 10.13 0.40 23.67
CA GLU A 141 9.84 1.17 24.87
C GLU A 141 10.11 2.67 24.72
N ILE A 142 10.76 3.11 23.64
CA ILE A 142 10.98 4.53 23.35
C ILE A 142 9.63 5.26 23.24
N GLU A 143 9.44 6.29 24.06
CA GLU A 143 8.22 7.11 24.10
C GLU A 143 8.19 8.15 22.96
N ASP A 144 9.34 8.77 22.65
CA ASP A 144 9.46 9.72 21.55
C ASP A 144 9.31 9.01 20.20
N LEU A 145 8.28 9.38 19.45
CA LEU A 145 7.95 8.71 18.19
C LEU A 145 8.99 8.95 17.09
N ALA A 146 9.64 10.12 17.07
CA ALA A 146 10.64 10.45 16.06
C ALA A 146 11.95 9.70 16.31
N GLU A 147 12.38 9.63 17.58
CA GLU A 147 13.51 8.82 18.01
C GLU A 147 13.25 7.33 17.75
N LYS A 148 12.06 6.85 18.13
CA LYS A 148 11.64 5.47 17.87
C LYS A 148 11.67 5.12 16.38
N LYS A 149 11.15 6.01 15.51
CA LYS A 149 11.18 5.82 14.06
C LYS A 149 12.62 5.69 13.55
N SER A 150 13.50 6.60 13.96
CA SER A 150 14.92 6.58 13.58
C SER A 150 15.62 5.31 14.04
N ALA A 151 15.41 4.91 15.30
CA ALA A 151 15.96 3.69 15.87
C ALA A 151 15.48 2.44 15.13
N LEU A 152 14.18 2.35 14.81
CA LEU A 152 13.61 1.23 14.05
C LEU A 152 14.17 1.13 12.63
N PHE A 153 14.36 2.25 11.91
CA PHE A 153 14.99 2.22 10.58
C PHE A 153 16.45 1.78 10.63
N ASN A 154 17.21 2.25 11.62
CA ASN A 154 18.59 1.82 11.81
C ASN A 154 18.67 0.33 12.16
N PHE A 155 17.74 -0.15 12.99
CA PHE A 155 17.64 -1.55 13.37
C PHE A 155 17.25 -2.43 12.17
N LEU A 156 16.29 -2.01 11.34
CA LEU A 156 15.84 -2.75 10.15
C LEU A 156 16.99 -3.12 9.21
N ASN A 157 17.98 -2.24 9.04
CA ASN A 157 19.14 -2.48 8.17
C ASN A 157 20.12 -3.52 8.71
N ARG A 158 20.02 -3.90 9.99
CA ARG A 158 20.96 -4.83 10.67
C ARG A 158 20.40 -6.23 10.83
N ILE A 159 19.11 -6.42 10.58
CA ILE A 159 18.42 -7.69 10.78
C ILE A 159 18.44 -8.47 9.47
N GLU A 160 18.68 -9.78 9.54
CA GLU A 160 18.49 -10.70 8.42
C GLU A 160 17.18 -11.49 8.56
N ASP A 161 16.80 -11.82 9.80
CA ASP A 161 15.58 -12.56 10.12
C ASP A 161 14.30 -11.91 9.58
N SER A 162 13.53 -12.69 8.83
CA SER A 162 12.33 -12.20 8.13
C SER A 162 11.18 -11.91 9.08
N GLU A 163 11.01 -12.72 10.13
CA GLU A 163 9.92 -12.53 11.10
C GLU A 163 10.13 -11.23 11.90
N MET A 164 11.36 -11.00 12.34
CA MET A 164 11.75 -9.79 13.05
C MET A 164 11.68 -8.55 12.16
N LYS A 165 12.04 -8.65 10.87
CA LYS A 165 11.83 -7.56 9.90
C LYS A 165 10.35 -7.18 9.80
N ILE A 166 9.46 -8.17 9.69
CA ILE A 166 8.01 -7.92 9.62
C ILE A 166 7.54 -7.20 10.89
N ASP A 167 7.99 -7.64 12.07
CA ASP A 167 7.65 -6.99 13.33
C ASP A 167 8.08 -5.53 13.40
N VAL A 168 9.30 -5.24 12.95
CA VAL A 168 9.83 -3.87 12.87
C VAL A 168 9.01 -3.03 11.89
N LEU A 169 8.72 -3.55 10.69
CA LEU A 169 7.93 -2.85 9.67
C LEU A 169 6.51 -2.54 10.13
N VAL A 170 5.86 -3.47 10.84
CA VAL A 170 4.52 -3.27 11.41
C VAL A 170 4.51 -2.14 12.45
N ILE A 171 5.54 -2.07 13.30
CA ILE A 171 5.66 -1.00 14.29
C ILE A 171 5.97 0.32 13.59
N LEU A 172 6.83 0.31 12.56
CA LEU A 172 7.10 1.47 11.73
C LEU A 172 5.81 2.02 11.07
N LEU A 173 4.94 1.17 10.51
CA LEU A 173 3.63 1.60 9.97
C LEU A 173 2.85 2.41 11.01
N SER A 174 2.65 1.84 12.20
CA SER A 174 1.91 2.52 13.27
C SER A 174 2.57 3.83 13.73
N THR A 175 3.89 3.87 13.72
CA THR A 175 4.69 5.03 14.15
C THR A 175 4.60 6.16 13.11
N CYS A 176 4.79 5.84 11.82
CA CYS A 176 4.63 6.78 10.70
C CYS A 176 3.21 7.34 10.62
N VAL A 177 2.18 6.52 10.85
CA VAL A 177 0.78 6.99 10.91
C VAL A 177 0.57 8.00 12.03
N ARG A 178 1.08 7.72 13.25
CA ARG A 178 0.96 8.65 14.40
C ARG A 178 1.72 9.95 14.18
N LEU A 179 2.87 9.89 13.52
CA LEU A 179 3.65 11.07 13.13
C LEU A 179 3.09 11.80 11.90
N ARG A 180 2.10 11.22 11.20
CA ARG A 180 1.65 11.64 9.86
C ARG A 180 2.80 11.78 8.86
N ASP A 181 3.81 10.91 8.95
CA ASP A 181 4.96 10.90 8.06
C ASP A 181 4.66 10.12 6.78
N ARG A 182 4.27 10.84 5.74
CA ARG A 182 3.77 10.29 4.49
C ARG A 182 4.84 9.55 3.69
N ARG A 183 6.04 10.14 3.60
CA ARG A 183 7.17 9.59 2.82
C ARG A 183 7.68 8.28 3.40
N ASP A 184 7.91 8.27 4.71
CA ASP A 184 8.37 7.03 5.36
C ASP A 184 7.26 5.99 5.41
N LEU A 185 5.98 6.38 5.53
CA LEU A 185 4.86 5.44 5.43
C LEU A 185 4.82 4.74 4.06
N PHE A 186 4.96 5.49 2.97
CA PHE A 186 5.01 4.93 1.62
C PHE A 186 6.20 3.98 1.46
N ARG A 187 7.37 4.37 1.98
CA ARG A 187 8.57 3.52 1.97
C ARG A 187 8.34 2.20 2.71
N VAL A 188 7.74 2.25 3.91
CA VAL A 188 7.46 1.06 4.72
C VAL A 188 6.45 0.15 4.03
N LEU A 189 5.39 0.71 3.42
CA LEU A 189 4.44 -0.06 2.61
C LEU A 189 5.14 -0.74 1.43
N SER A 190 6.04 -0.04 0.74
CA SER A 190 6.81 -0.59 -0.38
C SER A 190 7.68 -1.78 0.05
N LEU A 191 8.31 -1.71 1.23
CA LEU A 191 9.09 -2.81 1.80
C LEU A 191 8.21 -4.00 2.19
N LEU A 192 6.99 -3.76 2.66
CA LEU A 192 6.04 -4.82 3.03
C LEU A 192 5.53 -5.64 1.84
N VAL A 193 5.70 -5.17 0.61
CA VAL A 193 5.36 -5.92 -0.61
C VAL A 193 6.13 -7.25 -0.66
N GLU A 194 7.39 -7.27 -0.23
CA GLU A 194 8.23 -8.48 -0.19
C GLU A 194 7.68 -9.55 0.76
N PHE A 195 6.87 -9.14 1.74
CA PHE A 195 6.28 -9.99 2.77
C PHE A 195 4.77 -10.15 2.62
N ARG A 196 4.20 -9.83 1.45
CA ARG A 196 2.74 -9.82 1.23
C ARG A 196 2.04 -11.17 1.46
N ASP A 197 2.77 -12.27 1.23
CA ASP A 197 2.26 -13.63 1.40
C ASP A 197 2.30 -14.08 2.89
N CYS A 198 2.93 -13.29 3.76
CA CYS A 198 2.90 -13.53 5.19
C CYS A 198 1.50 -13.23 5.76
N GLU A 199 0.94 -14.20 6.48
CA GLU A 199 -0.39 -14.09 7.10
C GLU A 199 -0.51 -12.86 8.01
N LYS A 200 0.53 -12.54 8.77
CA LYS A 200 0.55 -11.38 9.67
C LYS A 200 0.44 -10.06 8.90
N VAL A 201 1.20 -9.92 7.82
CA VAL A 201 1.18 -8.73 6.95
C VAL A 201 -0.19 -8.61 6.27
N ASN A 202 -0.67 -9.71 5.69
CA ASN A 202 -1.97 -9.77 5.03
C ASN A 202 -3.10 -9.36 5.99
N ASN A 203 -3.12 -9.88 7.21
CA ASN A 203 -4.13 -9.53 8.22
C ASN A 203 -4.12 -8.05 8.62
N ILE A 204 -2.93 -7.43 8.72
CA ILE A 204 -2.79 -6.01 9.07
C ILE A 204 -3.23 -5.13 7.91
N LEU A 205 -2.75 -5.41 6.70
CA LEU A 205 -3.08 -4.64 5.51
C LEU A 205 -4.56 -4.80 5.15
N LYS A 206 -5.14 -5.99 5.23
CA LYS A 206 -6.57 -6.20 4.96
C LYS A 206 -7.47 -5.30 5.81
N LYS A 207 -7.07 -5.01 7.06
CA LYS A 207 -7.83 -4.14 7.98
C LYS A 207 -7.51 -2.66 7.85
N ASN A 208 -6.25 -2.31 7.57
CA ASN A 208 -5.76 -0.93 7.72
C ASN A 208 -5.19 -0.31 6.43
N LEU A 209 -5.14 -1.04 5.31
CA LEU A 209 -4.53 -0.55 4.07
C LEU A 209 -5.15 0.77 3.61
N ASP A 210 -6.47 0.90 3.69
CA ASP A 210 -7.16 2.13 3.28
C ASP A 210 -6.69 3.35 4.08
N LEU A 211 -6.54 3.21 5.40
CA LEU A 211 -6.01 4.25 6.28
C LEU A 211 -4.57 4.64 5.92
N TYR A 212 -3.73 3.65 5.61
CA TYR A 212 -2.34 3.92 5.26
C TYR A 212 -2.23 4.63 3.91
N LEU A 213 -2.99 4.18 2.91
CA LEU A 213 -3.03 4.76 1.58
C LEU A 213 -3.58 6.19 1.60
N ASP A 214 -4.56 6.46 2.47
CA ASP A 214 -5.11 7.79 2.68
C ASP A 214 -4.03 8.80 3.05
N ILE A 215 -3.18 8.45 4.03
CA ILE A 215 -2.12 9.33 4.52
C ILE A 215 -1.06 9.55 3.44
N THR A 216 -0.71 8.51 2.67
CA THR A 216 0.26 8.65 1.58
C THR A 216 -0.26 9.51 0.42
N ASN A 217 -1.56 9.44 0.13
CA ASN A 217 -2.17 10.18 -1.00
C ASN A 217 -2.39 11.67 -0.73
N GLU A 218 -2.33 12.13 0.53
CA GLU A 218 -2.43 13.57 0.87
C GLU A 218 -1.29 14.44 0.27
N GLU A 219 -0.21 13.82 -0.22
CA GLU A 219 0.90 14.51 -0.93
C GLU A 219 0.70 14.57 -2.46
N MET A 220 -0.32 13.92 -3.01
CA MET A 220 -0.54 13.94 -4.45
C MET A 220 -0.89 15.37 -4.93
N PRO A 221 -0.16 15.90 -5.93
CA PRO A 221 -0.37 17.25 -6.43
C PRO A 221 -1.81 17.45 -6.89
N SER A 222 -2.41 18.60 -6.59
CA SER A 222 -3.73 18.97 -7.11
C SER A 222 -3.67 19.07 -8.65
N GLN A 223 -4.79 18.83 -9.34
CA GLN A 223 -4.82 18.94 -10.81
C GLN A 223 -4.28 20.27 -11.34
N GLU A 224 -4.52 21.36 -10.62
CA GLU A 224 -4.00 22.69 -10.96
C GLU A 224 -2.46 22.74 -10.95
N SER A 225 -1.84 22.02 -10.01
CA SER A 225 -0.39 21.88 -9.95
C SER A 225 0.17 20.90 -10.99
N ILE A 226 -0.58 19.86 -11.38
CA ILE A 226 -0.18 18.91 -12.43
C ILE A 226 -0.20 19.59 -13.81
N ASN A 227 -1.23 20.38 -14.13
CA ASN A 227 -1.36 21.05 -15.42
C ASN A 227 -0.35 22.19 -15.63
N SER A 228 0.25 22.70 -14.55
CA SER A 228 1.26 23.76 -14.58
C SER A 228 2.70 23.26 -14.49
N SER A 229 2.90 21.96 -14.22
CA SER A 229 4.22 21.35 -14.09
C SER A 229 4.53 20.45 -15.29
N ILE A 230 5.65 20.73 -15.95
CA ILE A 230 6.23 19.92 -17.04
C ILE A 230 7.07 18.76 -16.45
N ASP A 231 6.98 18.54 -15.13
CA ASP A 231 7.98 17.77 -14.39
C ASP A 231 7.69 16.27 -14.39
N GLY A 232 8.65 15.47 -14.89
CA GLY A 232 8.59 14.01 -14.88
C GLY A 232 8.50 13.39 -13.48
N SER A 233 8.79 14.15 -12.43
CA SER A 233 8.75 13.71 -11.03
C SER A 233 7.33 13.38 -10.54
N ILE A 234 6.32 14.13 -10.99
CA ILE A 234 4.92 13.90 -10.58
C ILE A 234 4.40 12.60 -11.18
N ASN A 235 4.65 12.38 -12.47
CA ASN A 235 4.30 11.12 -13.13
C ASN A 235 5.02 9.92 -12.49
N SER A 236 6.26 10.11 -12.03
CA SER A 236 6.99 9.05 -11.31
C SER A 236 6.34 8.69 -9.96
N SER A 237 5.82 9.67 -9.23
CA SER A 237 5.11 9.45 -7.96
C SER A 237 3.79 8.73 -8.19
N ILE A 238 2.99 9.18 -9.16
CA ILE A 238 1.72 8.54 -9.54
C ILE A 238 1.95 7.08 -9.95
N ASN A 239 2.96 6.81 -10.79
CA ASN A 239 3.28 5.44 -11.21
C ASN A 239 3.75 4.58 -10.04
N SER A 240 4.49 5.14 -9.09
CA SER A 240 4.93 4.42 -7.88
C SER A 240 3.73 4.01 -7.02
N SER A 241 2.75 4.90 -6.83
CA SER A 241 1.51 4.57 -6.11
C SER A 241 0.68 3.51 -6.85
N ILE A 242 0.58 3.58 -8.17
CA ILE A 242 -0.10 2.56 -8.97
C ILE A 242 0.58 1.19 -8.76
N ASN A 243 1.91 1.12 -8.91
CA ASN A 243 2.64 -0.13 -8.68
C ASN A 243 2.42 -0.68 -7.26
N LEU A 244 2.36 0.19 -6.25
CA LEU A 244 2.07 -0.23 -4.87
C LEU A 244 0.65 -0.83 -4.74
N LEU A 245 -0.34 -0.19 -5.36
CA LEU A 245 -1.74 -0.66 -5.35
C LEU A 245 -1.90 -1.99 -6.10
N GLU A 246 -1.21 -2.17 -7.23
CA GLU A 246 -1.19 -3.45 -7.95
C GLU A 246 -0.63 -4.58 -7.07
N ASN A 247 0.45 -4.32 -6.34
CA ASN A 247 1.07 -5.30 -5.46
C ASN A 247 0.19 -5.74 -4.28
N PHE A 248 -0.76 -4.89 -3.84
CA PHE A 248 -1.68 -5.19 -2.75
C PHE A 248 -3.09 -5.58 -3.20
N LYS A 249 -3.33 -5.66 -4.51
CA LYS A 249 -4.65 -5.97 -5.06
C LYS A 249 -5.19 -7.32 -4.59
N ASP A 250 -4.33 -8.31 -4.42
CA ASP A 250 -4.73 -9.65 -3.93
C ASP A 250 -5.11 -9.67 -2.44
N ILE A 251 -4.65 -8.67 -1.66
CA ILE A 251 -4.94 -8.57 -0.22
C ILE A 251 -6.28 -7.89 0.02
N ASN A 252 -6.50 -6.74 -0.60
CA ASN A 252 -7.72 -5.96 -0.47
C ASN A 252 -8.11 -5.34 -1.82
N PRO A 253 -8.75 -6.12 -2.70
CA PRO A 253 -9.04 -5.69 -4.08
C PRO A 253 -9.93 -4.47 -4.12
N VAL A 254 -10.93 -4.39 -3.24
CA VAL A 254 -11.88 -3.28 -3.17
C VAL A 254 -11.17 -1.95 -2.86
N VAL A 255 -10.31 -1.93 -1.84
CA VAL A 255 -9.57 -0.71 -1.47
C VAL A 255 -8.61 -0.33 -2.60
N CYS A 256 -7.86 -1.28 -3.14
CA CYS A 256 -6.93 -1.01 -4.24
C CYS A 256 -7.64 -0.48 -5.49
N ASP A 257 -8.73 -1.12 -5.92
CA ASP A 257 -9.48 -0.72 -7.12
C ASP A 257 -10.09 0.68 -6.95
N ARG A 258 -10.63 1.00 -5.76
CA ARG A 258 -11.15 2.34 -5.47
C ARG A 258 -10.05 3.40 -5.44
N ARG A 259 -8.88 3.10 -4.89
CA ARG A 259 -7.73 4.03 -4.89
C ARG A 259 -7.12 4.20 -6.27
N MET A 260 -7.15 3.16 -7.11
CA MET A 260 -6.79 3.29 -8.52
C MET A 260 -7.75 4.24 -9.25
N LEU A 261 -9.06 4.10 -9.02
CA LEU A 261 -10.05 5.02 -9.60
C LEU A 261 -9.90 6.44 -9.06
N GLU A 262 -9.55 6.61 -7.79
CA GLU A 262 -9.20 7.91 -7.23
C GLU A 262 -8.05 8.54 -8.05
N ILE A 263 -7.01 7.77 -8.34
CA ILE A 263 -5.87 8.25 -9.12
C ILE A 263 -6.26 8.64 -10.54
N GLU A 264 -6.98 7.75 -11.22
CA GLU A 264 -7.41 7.98 -12.61
C GLU A 264 -8.31 9.22 -12.71
N TYR A 265 -9.27 9.37 -11.80
CA TYR A 265 -10.29 10.42 -11.90
C TYR A 265 -9.77 11.77 -11.41
N PHE A 266 -9.08 11.78 -10.25
CA PHE A 266 -8.69 13.03 -9.60
C PHE A 266 -7.30 13.50 -10.00
N TYR A 267 -6.37 12.62 -10.40
CA TYR A 267 -5.01 13.05 -10.78
C TYR A 267 -4.77 12.96 -12.28
N ARG A 268 -5.32 11.96 -12.97
CA ARG A 268 -5.16 11.79 -14.43
C ARG A 268 -6.30 12.32 -15.29
N ASN A 269 -7.42 12.70 -14.67
CA ASN A 269 -8.64 13.14 -15.35
C ASN A 269 -9.14 12.14 -16.42
N ASN A 270 -8.96 10.85 -16.15
CA ASN A 270 -9.35 9.75 -17.00
C ASN A 270 -10.55 9.01 -16.38
N PHE A 271 -11.70 9.09 -17.05
CA PHE A 271 -12.96 8.54 -16.54
C PHE A 271 -13.25 7.17 -17.14
N ILE A 272 -12.88 6.14 -16.40
CA ILE A 272 -13.02 4.73 -16.77
C ILE A 272 -14.41 4.22 -16.38
N GLU A 273 -14.93 3.19 -17.03
CA GLU A 273 -16.15 2.52 -16.56
C GLU A 273 -15.90 1.81 -15.23
N THR A 274 -16.88 1.87 -14.33
CA THR A 274 -16.76 1.34 -12.96
C THR A 274 -18.11 0.84 -12.47
N GLU A 275 -18.09 -0.10 -11.53
CA GLU A 275 -19.29 -0.58 -10.84
C GLU A 275 -19.71 0.32 -9.67
N TYR A 276 -18.77 1.05 -9.07
CA TYR A 276 -18.99 1.83 -7.85
C TYR A 276 -19.89 3.06 -8.10
N LEU A 277 -20.95 3.19 -7.30
CA LEU A 277 -21.99 4.22 -7.49
C LEU A 277 -21.46 5.65 -7.35
N ASP A 278 -20.55 5.88 -6.43
CA ASP A 278 -19.94 7.19 -6.19
C ASP A 278 -19.06 7.62 -7.36
N PHE A 279 -18.23 6.73 -7.89
CA PHE A 279 -17.47 7.04 -9.10
C PHE A 279 -18.40 7.23 -10.33
N LYS A 280 -19.47 6.43 -10.47
CA LYS A 280 -20.51 6.70 -11.50
C LYS A 280 -21.15 8.07 -11.33
N LEU A 281 -21.42 8.49 -10.10
CA LEU A 281 -21.92 9.82 -9.78
C LEU A 281 -20.93 10.89 -10.24
N PHE A 282 -19.65 10.72 -9.94
CA PHE A 282 -18.59 11.64 -10.37
C PHE A 282 -18.47 11.74 -11.90
N VAL A 283 -18.60 10.64 -12.63
CA VAL A 283 -18.63 10.68 -14.10
C VAL A 283 -19.86 11.44 -14.62
N ALA A 284 -21.04 11.20 -14.03
CA ALA A 284 -22.27 11.90 -14.42
C ALA A 284 -22.17 13.41 -14.15
N LEU A 285 -21.55 13.80 -13.03
CA LEU A 285 -21.20 15.16 -12.66
C LEU A 285 -20.31 15.84 -13.71
N LYS A 286 -19.20 15.20 -14.08
CA LYS A 286 -18.24 15.75 -15.05
C LYS A 286 -18.85 15.90 -16.45
N ASN A 287 -19.76 14.99 -16.81
CA ASN A 287 -20.52 15.07 -18.05
C ASN A 287 -21.72 16.02 -18.00
N ARG A 288 -21.96 16.70 -16.87
CA ARG A 288 -23.11 17.61 -16.65
C ARG A 288 -24.47 16.98 -16.95
N ASN A 289 -24.61 15.68 -16.73
CA ASN A 289 -25.86 14.95 -16.99
C ASN A 289 -26.75 14.95 -15.73
N ASN A 290 -27.57 15.98 -15.57
CA ASN A 290 -28.40 16.18 -14.38
C ASN A 290 -29.35 15.03 -14.07
N GLU A 291 -30.01 14.46 -15.09
CA GLU A 291 -30.94 13.34 -14.91
C GLU A 291 -30.22 12.09 -14.39
N LYS A 292 -29.09 11.73 -15.00
CA LYS A 292 -28.28 10.58 -14.56
C LYS A 292 -27.71 10.81 -13.18
N THR A 293 -27.24 12.02 -12.88
CA THR A 293 -26.70 12.37 -11.56
C THR A 293 -27.77 12.24 -10.48
N LYS A 294 -28.98 12.75 -10.69
CA LYS A 294 -30.11 12.60 -9.75
C LYS A 294 -30.41 11.13 -9.48
N LEU A 295 -30.55 10.33 -10.55
CA LEU A 295 -30.89 8.91 -10.45
C LEU A 295 -29.82 8.08 -9.69
N ILE A 296 -28.54 8.35 -9.94
CA ILE A 296 -27.46 7.69 -9.18
C ILE A 296 -27.47 8.16 -7.72
N PHE A 297 -27.65 9.46 -7.46
CA PHE A 297 -27.69 9.97 -6.09
C PHE A 297 -28.89 9.44 -5.31
N SER A 298 -30.06 9.27 -5.92
CA SER A 298 -31.21 8.58 -5.31
C SER A 298 -30.83 7.19 -4.80
N SER A 299 -30.05 6.45 -5.60
CA SER A 299 -29.57 5.11 -5.23
C SER A 299 -28.63 5.18 -4.02
N ILE A 300 -27.73 6.17 -4.02
CA ILE A 300 -26.80 6.39 -2.91
C ILE A 300 -27.59 6.68 -1.63
N ILE A 301 -28.56 7.58 -1.68
CA ILE A 301 -29.36 7.91 -0.50
C ILE A 301 -30.19 6.72 -0.01
N GLN A 302 -30.78 5.93 -0.90
CA GLN A 302 -31.53 4.73 -0.51
C GLN A 302 -30.67 3.77 0.31
N ASN A 303 -29.43 3.49 -0.13
CA ASN A 303 -28.51 2.64 0.61
C ASN A 303 -28.05 3.31 1.94
N LEU A 304 -27.90 4.63 1.96
CA LEU A 304 -27.57 5.37 3.19
C LEU A 304 -28.72 5.37 4.22
N ARG A 305 -29.98 5.15 3.84
CA ARG A 305 -31.11 5.00 4.79
C ARG A 305 -30.97 3.81 5.72
N GLU A 306 -30.25 2.79 5.27
CA GLU A 306 -29.99 1.59 6.05
C GLU A 306 -28.82 1.78 7.05
N ASP A 307 -28.08 2.89 6.93
CA ASP A 307 -26.99 3.25 7.84
C ASP A 307 -27.52 3.70 9.21
N GLN A 308 -27.18 2.96 10.26
CA GLN A 308 -27.58 3.27 11.64
C GLN A 308 -27.12 4.66 12.09
N ASN A 309 -25.94 5.11 11.67
CA ASN A 309 -25.36 6.40 12.11
C ASN A 309 -26.04 7.60 11.46
N PHE A 310 -26.63 7.41 10.29
CA PHE A 310 -27.30 8.47 9.53
C PHE A 310 -28.82 8.39 9.60
N LYS A 311 -29.36 7.31 10.18
CA LYS A 311 -30.79 7.02 10.24
C LYS A 311 -31.60 8.05 11.01
N GLU A 312 -31.07 8.60 12.09
CA GLU A 312 -31.78 9.62 12.89
C GLU A 312 -31.87 10.94 12.13
N ASP A 313 -30.74 11.43 11.61
CA ASP A 313 -30.70 12.65 10.79
C ASP A 313 -31.58 12.49 9.53
N LEU A 314 -31.56 11.33 8.86
CA LEU A 314 -32.43 11.06 7.71
C LEU A 314 -33.92 11.01 8.08
N ARG A 315 -34.28 10.46 9.24
CA ARG A 315 -35.68 10.48 9.73
C ARG A 315 -36.19 11.90 9.91
N GLU A 316 -35.35 12.82 10.38
CA GLU A 316 -35.72 14.23 10.56
C GLU A 316 -36.03 14.94 9.23
N ILE A 317 -35.53 14.40 8.11
CA ILE A 317 -35.65 14.96 6.77
C ILE A 317 -36.31 13.99 5.78
N GLU A 318 -37.02 12.97 6.27
CA GLU A 318 -37.48 11.82 5.46
C GLU A 318 -38.40 12.23 4.30
N SER A 319 -39.25 13.25 4.47
CA SER A 319 -40.08 13.80 3.38
C SER A 319 -39.26 14.34 2.21
N ILE A 320 -38.11 14.94 2.50
CA ILE A 320 -37.18 15.52 1.52
C ILE A 320 -36.42 14.41 0.83
N VAL A 321 -36.04 13.39 1.59
CA VAL A 321 -35.38 12.21 1.06
C VAL A 321 -36.30 11.47 0.10
N GLN A 322 -37.58 11.28 0.45
CA GLN A 322 -38.58 10.67 -0.43
C GLN A 322 -38.74 11.46 -1.74
N ALA A 323 -38.74 12.79 -1.69
CA ALA A 323 -38.78 13.64 -2.88
C ALA A 323 -37.53 13.52 -3.77
N CYS A 324 -36.41 13.06 -3.21
CA CYS A 324 -35.15 12.86 -3.94
C CYS A 324 -34.99 11.43 -4.47
N VAL A 325 -35.90 10.51 -4.17
CA VAL A 325 -35.81 9.11 -4.59
C VAL A 325 -36.54 8.91 -5.92
N CYS A 326 -35.81 8.44 -6.93
CA CYS A 326 -36.36 8.06 -8.23
C CYS A 326 -36.49 6.55 -8.38
N GLU A 327 -37.53 6.07 -9.07
CA GLU A 327 -37.66 4.66 -9.46
C GLU A 327 -36.62 4.29 -10.54
N GLY A 328 -36.16 3.03 -10.55
CA GLY A 328 -35.17 2.54 -11.53
C GLY A 328 -33.72 2.89 -11.22
N ALA A 329 -33.43 3.27 -9.98
CA ALA A 329 -32.09 3.64 -9.51
C ALA A 329 -31.14 2.42 -9.48
N PRO A 330 -29.88 2.53 -9.96
CA PRO A 330 -28.92 1.42 -9.96
C PRO A 330 -28.53 0.99 -8.54
N SER A 331 -28.58 -0.30 -8.24
CA SER A 331 -28.06 -0.85 -6.97
C SER A 331 -26.55 -1.06 -7.03
N GLY A 332 -25.85 -0.88 -5.91
CA GLY A 332 -24.43 -1.16 -5.78
C GLY A 332 -23.91 -0.90 -4.36
N PRO A 333 -22.74 -1.46 -4.01
CA PRO A 333 -22.14 -1.25 -2.69
C PRO A 333 -21.71 0.21 -2.51
N ILE A 334 -21.83 0.69 -1.27
CA ILE A 334 -21.31 2.00 -0.84
C ILE A 334 -20.20 1.78 0.18
N TYR A 335 -19.03 2.32 -0.14
CA TYR A 335 -17.87 2.35 0.75
C TYR A 335 -17.73 3.76 1.29
N LYS A 336 -17.83 3.92 2.61
CA LYS A 336 -17.88 5.24 3.27
C LYS A 336 -16.47 5.76 3.61
N ASP A 337 -15.53 5.52 2.72
CA ASP A 337 -14.14 5.97 2.83
C ASP A 337 -13.99 7.46 2.51
N LYS A 338 -12.78 8.01 2.66
CA LYS A 338 -12.53 9.43 2.33
C LYS A 338 -12.76 9.75 0.85
N VAL A 339 -12.57 8.78 -0.04
CA VAL A 339 -12.82 8.97 -1.48
C VAL A 339 -14.30 9.23 -1.72
N PHE A 340 -15.17 8.45 -1.09
CA PHE A 340 -16.61 8.68 -1.10
C PHE A 340 -16.97 10.04 -0.53
N GLN A 341 -16.42 10.42 0.62
CA GLN A 341 -16.66 11.73 1.24
C GLN A 341 -16.28 12.89 0.30
N ARG A 342 -15.14 12.77 -0.39
CA ARG A 342 -14.69 13.75 -1.40
C ARG A 342 -15.66 13.85 -2.56
N ILE A 343 -16.12 12.71 -3.11
CA ILE A 343 -17.10 12.69 -4.21
C ILE A 343 -18.44 13.30 -3.77
N ILE A 344 -18.92 12.99 -2.56
CA ILE A 344 -20.17 13.55 -2.03
C ILE A 344 -20.03 15.06 -1.82
N LYS A 345 -18.86 15.55 -1.40
CA LYS A 345 -18.58 16.99 -1.26
C LYS A 345 -18.65 17.70 -2.62
N GLU A 346 -17.99 17.14 -3.65
CA GLU A 346 -18.06 17.64 -5.03
C GLU A 346 -19.50 17.66 -5.56
N PHE A 347 -20.25 16.58 -5.32
CA PHE A 347 -21.67 16.50 -5.69
C PHE A 347 -22.51 17.54 -4.97
N GLY A 348 -22.25 17.82 -3.69
CA GLY A 348 -22.91 18.87 -2.92
C GLY A 348 -22.73 20.23 -3.59
N TYR A 349 -21.49 20.63 -3.90
CA TYR A 349 -21.22 21.90 -4.58
C TYR A 349 -21.78 21.96 -6.01
N TYR A 350 -21.73 20.86 -6.75
CA TYR A 350 -22.36 20.79 -8.07
C TYR A 350 -23.87 20.99 -7.98
N SER A 351 -24.52 20.28 -7.05
CA SER A 351 -25.96 20.35 -6.84
C SER A 351 -26.39 21.75 -6.45
N TYR A 352 -25.61 22.40 -5.58
CA TYR A 352 -25.78 23.80 -5.25
C TYR A 352 -25.78 24.71 -6.48
N SER A 353 -24.75 24.58 -7.32
CA SER A 353 -24.55 25.40 -8.52
C SER A 353 -25.62 25.16 -9.59
N ASN A 354 -26.26 23.98 -9.57
CA ASN A 354 -27.34 23.60 -10.49
C ASN A 354 -28.73 23.71 -9.84
N GLN A 355 -28.87 24.48 -8.75
CA GLN A 355 -30.16 24.75 -8.09
C GLN A 355 -30.88 23.49 -7.55
N MET A 356 -30.15 22.40 -7.36
CA MET A 356 -30.62 21.15 -6.76
C MET A 356 -30.43 21.20 -5.23
N TYR A 357 -31.12 22.15 -4.59
CA TYR A 357 -30.87 22.52 -3.18
C TYR A 357 -31.15 21.39 -2.19
N SER A 358 -32.18 20.57 -2.41
CA SER A 358 -32.49 19.43 -1.54
C SER A 358 -31.39 18.37 -1.56
N GLN A 359 -30.88 18.05 -2.76
CA GLN A 359 -29.79 17.11 -2.92
C GLN A 359 -28.51 17.62 -2.28
N SER A 360 -28.18 18.90 -2.53
CA SER A 360 -27.04 19.56 -1.91
C SER A 360 -27.11 19.55 -0.39
N PHE A 361 -28.29 19.81 0.18
CA PHE A 361 -28.54 19.78 1.61
C PHE A 361 -28.30 18.37 2.19
N ILE A 362 -28.85 17.32 1.57
CA ILE A 362 -28.65 15.93 2.01
C ILE A 362 -27.16 15.56 1.99
N SER A 363 -26.41 15.97 0.96
CA SER A 363 -24.98 15.69 0.85
C SER A 363 -24.17 16.32 1.99
N PHE A 364 -24.39 17.61 2.27
CA PHE A 364 -23.66 18.29 3.35
C PHE A 364 -24.13 17.86 4.74
N LEU A 365 -25.40 17.52 4.90
CA LEU A 365 -25.91 16.90 6.13
C LEU A 365 -25.23 15.56 6.40
N TYR A 366 -25.07 14.73 5.37
CA TYR A 366 -24.33 13.47 5.49
C TYR A 366 -22.87 13.70 5.89
N LEU A 367 -22.16 14.60 5.21
CA LEU A 367 -20.76 14.91 5.52
C LEU A 367 -20.56 15.44 6.94
N ARG A 368 -21.53 16.22 7.47
CA ARG A 368 -21.53 16.66 8.86
C ARG A 368 -21.53 15.49 9.84
N THR A 369 -22.31 14.43 9.58
CA THR A 369 -22.34 13.26 10.48
C THR A 369 -21.01 12.52 10.57
N LEU A 370 -20.11 12.78 9.61
CA LEU A 370 -18.78 12.19 9.54
C LEU A 370 -17.66 13.14 10.02
N ASP A 371 -18.00 14.31 10.56
CA ASP A 371 -17.06 15.35 10.99
C ASP A 371 -16.09 15.79 9.88
N VAL A 372 -16.52 15.70 8.62
CA VAL A 372 -15.76 16.12 7.44
C VAL A 372 -16.00 17.61 7.21
N GLU A 373 -14.97 18.41 6.98
CA GLU A 373 -15.10 19.85 6.71
C GLU A 373 -16.15 20.13 5.62
N TYR A 374 -17.30 20.65 6.07
CA TYR A 374 -18.46 21.00 5.26
C TYR A 374 -18.76 22.50 5.39
N PRO A 375 -19.47 23.09 4.42
CA PRO A 375 -19.86 24.48 4.53
C PRO A 375 -20.73 24.69 5.79
N ASN A 376 -20.28 25.59 6.67
CA ASN A 376 -20.77 25.93 8.02
C ASN A 376 -22.33 26.00 8.15
N VAL A 377 -22.86 26.12 9.37
CA VAL A 377 -24.28 26.36 9.74
C VAL A 377 -25.00 27.31 8.78
N LEU A 378 -24.28 28.30 8.24
CA LEU A 378 -24.72 29.20 7.17
C LEU A 378 -25.39 28.50 5.99
N PHE A 379 -24.77 27.44 5.45
CA PHE A 379 -25.31 26.71 4.31
C PHE A 379 -26.55 25.92 4.70
N THR A 380 -26.61 25.35 5.90
CA THR A 380 -27.80 24.65 6.40
C THR A 380 -28.99 25.61 6.44
N SER A 381 -28.80 26.79 7.03
CA SER A 381 -29.82 27.84 7.08
C SER A 381 -30.18 28.38 5.69
N LEU A 382 -29.19 28.51 4.79
CA LEU A 382 -29.43 28.94 3.42
C LEU A 382 -30.26 27.93 2.63
N PHE A 383 -29.94 26.63 2.73
CA PHE A 383 -30.71 25.58 2.05
C PHE A 383 -32.16 25.57 2.51
N ILE A 384 -32.38 25.75 3.82
CA ILE A 384 -33.71 25.89 4.43
C ILE A 384 -34.48 27.07 3.82
N VAL A 385 -33.82 28.20 3.55
CA VAL A 385 -34.44 29.36 2.87
C VAL A 385 -34.71 29.08 1.38
N LEU A 386 -33.80 28.39 0.69
CA LEU A 386 -33.84 28.22 -0.77
C LEU A 386 -34.66 27.03 -1.28
N SER A 387 -35.09 26.13 -0.39
CA SER A 387 -35.70 24.85 -0.78
C SER A 387 -37.15 24.73 -0.33
N ASP A 388 -38.08 24.74 -1.29
CA ASP A 388 -39.53 24.58 -1.06
C ASP A 388 -39.89 23.27 -0.34
N SER A 389 -39.11 22.22 -0.57
CA SER A 389 -39.30 20.88 0.02
C SER A 389 -38.92 20.79 1.50
N LEU A 390 -38.18 21.78 2.04
CA LEU A 390 -37.71 21.75 3.43
C LEU A 390 -38.72 22.34 4.42
N VAL A 391 -39.76 23.05 3.94
CA VAL A 391 -40.70 23.88 4.72
C VAL A 391 -41.45 23.12 5.83
N GLU A 392 -41.54 21.79 5.75
CA GLU A 392 -42.24 20.96 6.76
C GLU A 392 -41.30 20.12 7.63
N SER A 393 -39.99 20.21 7.39
CA SER A 393 -38.99 19.42 8.12
C SER A 393 -38.82 19.88 9.57
N LYS A 394 -38.30 18.99 10.42
CA LYS A 394 -37.91 19.37 11.79
C LYS A 394 -36.85 20.47 11.78
N LYS A 395 -35.88 20.41 10.86
CA LYS A 395 -34.83 21.42 10.70
C LYS A 395 -35.37 22.80 10.33
N PHE A 396 -36.38 22.87 9.47
CA PHE A 396 -37.06 24.13 9.18
C PHE A 396 -37.81 24.67 10.39
N ARG A 397 -38.45 23.82 11.21
CA ARG A 397 -39.07 24.24 12.48
C ARG A 397 -38.05 24.74 13.52
N GLU A 398 -36.88 24.11 13.60
CA GLU A 398 -35.76 24.56 14.43
C GLU A 398 -35.27 25.94 13.95
N PHE A 399 -35.06 26.10 12.64
CA PHE A 399 -34.71 27.38 12.02
C PHE A 399 -35.76 28.47 12.31
N LEU A 400 -37.06 28.17 12.19
CA LEU A 400 -38.13 29.12 12.49
C LEU A 400 -38.13 29.56 13.96
N THR A 401 -37.81 28.65 14.89
CA THR A 401 -37.71 28.99 16.31
C THR A 401 -36.60 30.01 16.55
N GLN A 402 -35.42 29.77 15.97
CA GLN A 402 -34.28 30.69 16.08
C GLN A 402 -34.55 32.01 15.34
N PHE A 403 -35.19 31.95 14.17
CA PHE A 403 -35.62 33.12 13.43
C PHE A 403 -36.60 33.99 14.24
N ARG A 404 -37.52 33.39 15.01
CA ARG A 404 -38.44 34.16 15.88
C ARG A 404 -37.69 34.96 16.92
N GLU A 405 -36.67 34.37 17.55
CA GLU A 405 -35.81 35.09 18.50
C GLU A 405 -35.10 36.27 17.85
N PHE A 406 -34.57 36.08 16.64
CA PHE A 406 -34.01 37.17 15.83
C PHE A 406 -35.06 38.25 15.49
N SER A 407 -36.27 37.85 15.07
CA SER A 407 -37.34 38.75 14.64
C SER A 407 -37.90 39.64 15.75
N ASN A 408 -37.65 39.28 17.02
CA ASN A 408 -37.98 40.13 18.16
C ASN A 408 -37.10 41.39 18.22
N ASN A 409 -36.01 41.46 17.43
CA ASN A 409 -35.23 42.68 17.25
C ASN A 409 -35.96 43.64 16.30
N PRO A 410 -36.47 44.78 16.79
CA PRO A 410 -37.31 45.68 16.00
C PRO A 410 -36.54 46.42 14.89
N LEU A 411 -35.21 46.44 14.94
CA LEU A 411 -34.41 47.24 14.01
C LEU A 411 -33.87 46.44 12.83
N VAL A 412 -33.80 45.10 12.93
CA VAL A 412 -33.38 44.17 11.86
C VAL A 412 -32.14 44.69 11.09
N LEU A 413 -31.16 45.23 11.83
CA LEU A 413 -30.00 45.94 11.28
C LEU A 413 -28.97 44.98 10.67
N GLN A 414 -27.99 45.57 9.99
CA GLN A 414 -26.83 44.85 9.53
C GLN A 414 -25.95 44.29 10.62
N SER A 415 -25.59 43.03 10.44
CA SER A 415 -24.79 42.22 11.34
C SER A 415 -23.56 41.72 10.61
N GLU A 416 -22.44 41.66 11.32
CA GLU A 416 -21.25 40.96 10.87
C GLU A 416 -21.41 39.43 11.00
N ASP A 417 -22.41 38.98 11.78
CA ASP A 417 -22.76 37.57 11.90
C ASP A 417 -23.54 37.11 10.67
N LYS A 418 -22.93 36.19 9.92
CA LYS A 418 -23.50 35.63 8.69
C LYS A 418 -24.83 34.90 8.91
N ILE A 419 -25.06 34.32 10.09
CA ILE A 419 -26.34 33.66 10.40
C ILE A 419 -27.46 34.70 10.57
N ASN A 420 -27.18 35.81 11.25
CA ASN A 420 -28.13 36.92 11.37
C ASN A 420 -28.46 37.53 10.01
N GLU A 421 -27.49 37.60 9.11
CA GLU A 421 -27.72 38.02 7.73
C GLU A 421 -28.61 37.05 6.94
N VAL A 422 -28.50 35.73 7.17
CA VAL A 422 -29.46 34.76 6.59
C VAL A 422 -30.87 34.95 7.18
N TYR A 423 -31.00 35.21 8.48
CA TYR A 423 -32.29 35.55 9.07
C TYR A 423 -32.85 36.84 8.49
N ARG A 424 -32.01 37.86 8.27
CA ARG A 424 -32.44 39.10 7.61
C ARG A 424 -32.89 38.87 6.17
N ALA A 425 -32.16 38.04 5.42
CA ALA A 425 -32.56 37.65 4.07
C ALA A 425 -33.92 36.93 4.09
N PHE A 426 -34.13 36.02 5.04
CA PHE A 426 -35.42 35.35 5.22
C PHE A 426 -36.53 36.33 5.62
N TYR A 427 -36.25 37.31 6.47
CA TYR A 427 -37.19 38.38 6.82
C TYR A 427 -37.62 39.16 5.58
N CYS A 428 -36.67 39.63 4.76
CA CYS A 428 -36.96 40.30 3.48
C CYS A 428 -37.82 39.42 2.56
N LEU A 429 -37.53 38.12 2.50
CA LEU A 429 -38.32 37.18 1.70
C LEU A 429 -39.77 37.07 2.18
N ASN A 430 -40.00 37.04 3.50
CA ASN A 430 -41.33 37.01 4.11
C ASN A 430 -42.11 38.32 3.90
N THR A 431 -41.43 39.45 3.73
CA THR A 431 -42.05 40.75 3.40
C THR A 431 -42.14 41.02 1.90
N TYR A 432 -41.87 40.01 1.06
CA TYR A 432 -41.83 40.09 -0.41
C TYR A 432 -40.78 41.08 -0.98
N ASP A 433 -39.79 41.45 -0.16
CA ASP A 433 -38.63 42.22 -0.59
C ASP A 433 -37.57 41.27 -1.21
N VAL A 434 -37.88 40.78 -2.41
CA VAL A 434 -37.02 39.86 -3.16
C VAL A 434 -35.66 40.50 -3.48
N ASP A 435 -35.64 41.79 -3.78
CA ASP A 435 -34.42 42.54 -4.09
C ASP A 435 -33.52 42.67 -2.86
N GLY A 436 -34.08 43.01 -1.70
CA GLY A 436 -33.36 43.03 -0.43
C GLY A 436 -32.81 41.66 -0.07
N CYS A 437 -33.64 40.60 -0.16
CA CYS A 437 -33.21 39.23 0.08
C CYS A 437 -32.02 38.84 -0.83
N TYR A 438 -32.15 39.07 -2.14
CA TYR A 438 -31.12 38.75 -3.13
C TYR A 438 -29.79 39.46 -2.85
N ASN A 439 -29.84 40.76 -2.52
CA ASN A 439 -28.64 41.55 -2.22
C ASN A 439 -27.91 41.08 -0.96
N ILE A 440 -28.65 40.66 0.07
CA ILE A 440 -28.08 40.11 1.30
C ILE A 440 -27.43 38.74 1.03
N LEU A 441 -28.12 37.84 0.33
CA LEU A 441 -27.56 36.53 0.02
C LEU A 441 -26.30 36.63 -0.86
N ARG A 442 -26.26 37.60 -1.78
CA ARG A 442 -25.08 37.86 -2.62
C ARG A 442 -23.90 38.43 -1.82
N SER A 443 -24.16 39.26 -0.80
CA SER A 443 -23.10 39.84 0.04
C SER A 443 -22.44 38.82 0.98
N LEU A 444 -23.09 37.68 1.21
CA LEU A 444 -22.55 36.57 2.01
C LEU A 444 -21.44 35.75 1.31
N ASN A 445 -20.96 36.20 0.14
CA ASN A 445 -20.00 35.50 -0.72
C ASN A 445 -20.42 34.07 -1.09
N ILE A 446 -21.73 33.88 -1.18
CA ILE A 446 -22.29 32.62 -1.61
C ILE A 446 -22.38 32.72 -3.13
N THR A 447 -21.79 31.78 -3.87
CA THR A 447 -21.84 31.69 -5.34
C THR A 447 -23.25 31.30 -5.78
N TRP A 448 -24.20 32.19 -5.55
CA TRP A 448 -25.62 32.02 -5.77
C TRP A 448 -26.15 33.23 -6.53
N ASP A 449 -26.78 32.97 -7.66
CA ASP A 449 -27.31 34.00 -8.53
C ASP A 449 -28.62 33.53 -9.17
N ASP A 450 -29.64 33.31 -8.32
CA ASP A 450 -30.96 32.84 -8.78
C ASP A 450 -32.10 33.64 -8.15
N LYS A 451 -32.24 34.89 -8.60
CA LYS A 451 -33.34 35.76 -8.16
C LYS A 451 -34.72 35.18 -8.46
N ASN A 452 -34.86 34.39 -9.54
CA ASN A 452 -36.14 33.77 -9.91
C ASN A 452 -36.60 32.76 -8.86
N LYS A 453 -35.67 31.98 -8.29
CA LYS A 453 -36.00 31.08 -7.18
C LYS A 453 -36.57 31.82 -5.97
N LEU A 454 -36.02 32.99 -5.61
CA LEU A 454 -36.57 33.79 -4.51
C LEU A 454 -37.98 34.30 -4.83
N ILE A 455 -38.27 34.63 -6.10
CA ILE A 455 -39.63 35.02 -6.50
C ILE A 455 -40.60 33.85 -6.33
N GLU A 456 -40.21 32.63 -6.72
CA GLU A 456 -41.01 31.43 -6.51
C GLU A 456 -41.25 31.14 -5.03
N LEU A 457 -40.19 31.20 -4.22
CA LEU A 457 -40.24 30.98 -2.77
C LEU A 457 -41.13 32.02 -2.08
N ALA A 458 -40.96 33.30 -2.40
CA ALA A 458 -41.76 34.39 -1.82
C ALA A 458 -43.25 34.19 -2.13
N LYS A 459 -43.59 33.74 -3.35
CA LYS A 459 -44.95 33.35 -3.70
C LYS A 459 -45.41 32.14 -2.89
N ALA A 460 -44.61 31.08 -2.82
CA ALA A 460 -44.98 29.87 -2.07
C ALA A 460 -45.21 30.14 -0.57
N ILE A 461 -44.48 31.09 0.02
CA ILE A 461 -44.62 31.49 1.42
C ILE A 461 -45.90 32.32 1.65
N LEU A 462 -46.27 33.21 0.73
CA LEU A 462 -47.44 34.08 0.87
C LEU A 462 -48.78 33.43 0.46
N TYR A 463 -48.74 32.43 -0.42
CA TYR A 463 -49.93 31.75 -0.93
C TYR A 463 -50.20 30.37 -0.28
N LYS A 464 -49.44 30.02 0.76
CA LYS A 464 -49.79 28.99 1.75
C LYS A 464 -50.49 29.66 2.93
#